data_AF-A0A1C3KIY7-F1
#
_entry.id   AF-A0A1C3KIY7-F1
#
_cell.length_a   1.000
_cell.length_b   1.000
_cell.length_c   1.000
_cell.angle_alpha   90.00
_cell.angle_beta   90.00
_cell.angle_gamma   90.00
#
_symmetry.space_group_name_H-M   'P 1'
#
loop_
_entity.id
_entity.type
_entity.pdbx_description
1 polymer ?
#
loop_
_entity_poly.entity_id
_entity_poly.type
_entity_poly.pdbx_seq_one_letter_code
_entity_poly.pdbx_strand_id
1 'polypeptide(L)'
;MSLRISTAYNVTSSYQEYKKALDSYTSSSDSIEIPGCDNFNNKHINGSTYDPSRVCTIAIKFLIHLKEKYVSSYGEEGCRYLYYWLYVKALESKKTTENTLDLYKKLNEVFNEHNDGNYMFDEYINKMDKDTCNKTQKIIHLYEVFNIFENQEPSDVEEKKCTSKCAEIFTSYVNECREEYDYDFCNELKNFREYHNFFIRKLRNCEGDKYFLPPVENFDIVGMIILPFVLILVTSLILPLLYKFTPIGPWIRHRLVKKKNVWDDMQQDENHLLRNYEMQKDNSIKPYYKIAYNSS
;
A
#
# COMPACT_ATOMS: atom_id res chain seq x y z
N MET A 1 1.84 4.21 -18.98
CA MET A 1 1.11 5.04 -17.98
C MET A 1 0.71 4.07 -16.86
N SER A 2 1.39 4.13 -15.71
CA SER A 2 1.35 3.08 -14.68
C SER A 2 -0.04 2.95 -14.04
N LEU A 3 -0.53 1.72 -13.84
CA LEU A 3 -1.79 1.41 -13.15
C LEU A 3 -1.96 2.17 -11.81
N ARG A 4 -0.84 2.44 -11.12
CA ARG A 4 -0.83 3.16 -9.83
C ARG A 4 -1.17 4.65 -9.93
N ILE A 5 -0.82 5.29 -11.05
CA ILE A 5 -1.17 6.70 -11.30
C ILE A 5 -2.69 6.82 -11.51
N SER A 6 -3.31 5.81 -12.12
CA SER A 6 -4.78 5.73 -12.26
C SER A 6 -5.46 5.65 -10.90
N THR A 7 -4.99 4.79 -9.99
CA THR A 7 -5.59 4.66 -8.65
C THR A 7 -5.46 5.91 -7.80
N ALA A 8 -4.29 6.58 -7.78
CA ALA A 8 -4.09 7.78 -6.98
C ALA A 8 -4.86 9.01 -7.52
N TYR A 9 -4.97 9.12 -8.86
CA TYR A 9 -5.85 10.09 -9.50
C TYR A 9 -7.32 9.82 -9.15
N ASN A 10 -7.75 8.54 -9.18
CA ASN A 10 -9.11 8.14 -8.83
C ASN A 10 -9.47 8.48 -7.38
N VAL A 11 -8.56 8.29 -6.41
CA VAL A 11 -8.81 8.65 -4.99
C VAL A 11 -9.03 10.16 -4.83
N THR A 12 -8.18 10.98 -5.45
CA THR A 12 -8.31 12.45 -5.40
C THR A 12 -9.60 12.92 -6.08
N SER A 13 -9.94 12.35 -7.25
CA SER A 13 -11.17 12.68 -7.95
C SER A 13 -12.41 12.28 -7.15
N SER A 14 -12.38 11.14 -6.44
CA SER A 14 -13.47 10.70 -5.57
C SER A 14 -13.66 11.66 -4.40
N TYR A 15 -12.58 12.11 -3.75
CA TYR A 15 -12.64 13.09 -2.68
C TYR A 15 -13.32 14.40 -3.12
N GLN A 16 -12.89 14.96 -4.25
CA GLN A 16 -13.47 16.19 -4.81
C GLN A 16 -14.95 15.98 -5.17
N GLU A 17 -15.30 14.79 -5.65
CA GLU A 17 -16.68 14.44 -5.96
C GLU A 17 -17.56 14.38 -4.70
N TYR A 18 -17.13 13.69 -3.64
CA TYR A 18 -17.86 13.67 -2.37
C TYR A 18 -18.05 15.07 -1.80
N LYS A 19 -16.97 15.88 -1.80
CA LYS A 19 -17.02 17.27 -1.35
C LYS A 19 -18.03 18.07 -2.15
N LYS A 20 -17.98 18.00 -3.48
CA LYS A 20 -18.90 18.71 -4.36
C LYS A 20 -20.35 18.29 -4.13
N ALA A 21 -20.60 16.99 -4.02
CA ALA A 21 -21.94 16.46 -3.76
C ALA A 21 -22.48 16.98 -2.43
N LEU A 22 -21.70 16.87 -1.35
CA LEU A 22 -22.13 17.30 -0.03
C LEU A 22 -22.28 18.82 0.07
N ASP A 23 -21.34 19.60 -0.49
CA ASP A 23 -21.41 21.07 -0.53
C ASP A 23 -22.66 21.59 -1.27
N SER A 24 -23.18 20.82 -2.25
CA SER A 24 -24.43 21.18 -2.92
C SER A 24 -25.64 21.08 -1.98
N TYR A 25 -25.62 20.16 -1.01
CA TYR A 25 -26.67 19.99 -0.01
C TYR A 25 -26.57 21.00 1.13
N THR A 26 -25.35 21.46 1.47
CA THR A 26 -25.17 22.52 2.47
C THR A 26 -25.61 23.87 1.93
N SER A 27 -25.35 24.15 0.65
CA SER A 27 -25.61 25.45 -0.01
C SER A 27 -27.05 25.60 -0.52
N SER A 28 -27.77 24.50 -0.74
CA SER A 28 -29.15 24.56 -1.24
C SER A 28 -30.12 24.97 -0.13
N SER A 29 -30.89 26.04 -0.39
CA SER A 29 -32.06 26.43 0.43
C SER A 29 -33.26 25.50 0.23
N ASP A 30 -33.16 24.53 -0.68
CA ASP A 30 -34.26 23.64 -1.03
C ASP A 30 -34.65 22.76 0.15
N SER A 31 -35.82 23.09 0.69
CA SER A 31 -36.56 22.43 1.75
C SER A 31 -37.21 21.14 1.25
N ILE A 32 -36.46 20.28 0.57
CA ILE A 32 -36.92 18.91 0.40
C ILE A 32 -36.86 18.27 1.79
N GLU A 33 -38.02 18.16 2.41
CA GLU A 33 -38.23 17.41 3.65
C GLU A 33 -37.73 15.99 3.42
N ILE A 34 -36.80 15.57 4.28
CA ILE A 34 -36.26 14.22 4.24
C ILE A 34 -36.98 13.42 5.30
N PRO A 35 -37.68 12.32 4.94
CA PRO A 35 -38.37 11.48 5.90
C PRO A 35 -37.48 11.11 7.10
N GLY A 36 -37.98 11.39 8.30
CA GLY A 36 -37.28 11.14 9.56
C GLY A 36 -36.38 12.28 10.07
N CYS A 37 -36.18 13.36 9.30
CA CYS A 37 -35.30 14.47 9.70
C CYS A 37 -36.01 15.66 10.37
N ASP A 38 -37.31 15.87 10.16
CA ASP A 38 -38.01 17.09 10.64
C ASP A 38 -37.99 17.22 12.17
N ASN A 39 -38.17 16.09 12.86
CA ASN A 39 -38.12 16.01 14.32
C ASN A 39 -36.82 15.37 14.84
N PHE A 40 -35.80 15.26 13.99
CA PHE A 40 -34.55 14.64 14.39
C PHE A 40 -33.87 15.50 15.45
N ASN A 41 -33.54 14.88 16.57
CA ASN A 41 -32.82 15.53 17.64
C ASN A 41 -31.78 14.57 18.22
N ASN A 42 -30.59 15.09 18.50
CA ASN A 42 -29.53 14.32 19.13
C ASN A 42 -28.69 15.25 20.02
N LYS A 43 -28.44 14.80 21.26
CA LYS A 43 -27.66 15.54 22.27
C LYS A 43 -26.24 15.89 21.79
N HIS A 44 -25.69 15.12 20.85
CA HIS A 44 -24.36 15.31 20.30
C HIS A 44 -24.26 16.44 19.28
N ILE A 45 -25.38 17.04 18.86
CA ILE A 45 -25.40 18.15 17.90
C ILE A 45 -25.40 19.52 18.60
N ASN A 46 -25.58 19.60 19.93
CA ASN A 46 -25.63 20.90 20.61
C ASN A 46 -24.37 21.76 20.37
N GLY A 47 -24.54 22.99 19.86
CA GLY A 47 -23.47 23.95 19.58
C GLY A 47 -22.77 23.76 18.22
N SER A 48 -23.41 23.05 17.29
CA SER A 48 -23.02 22.84 15.89
C SER A 48 -23.28 24.05 14.99
N THR A 49 -22.70 24.02 13.79
CA THR A 49 -22.93 24.99 12.71
C THR A 49 -24.36 24.94 12.17
N TYR A 50 -24.95 23.74 12.14
CA TYR A 50 -26.28 23.47 11.59
C TYR A 50 -27.20 22.96 12.70
N ASP A 51 -28.49 23.28 12.65
CA ASP A 51 -29.45 22.68 13.56
C ASP A 51 -29.58 21.15 13.33
N PRO A 52 -30.08 20.38 14.31
CA PRO A 52 -30.19 18.93 14.21
C PRO A 52 -30.92 18.42 12.96
N SER A 53 -32.03 19.07 12.57
CA SER A 53 -32.81 18.67 11.40
C SER A 53 -31.98 18.87 10.14
N ARG A 54 -31.28 20.01 10.01
CA ARG A 54 -30.41 20.29 8.87
C ARG A 54 -29.22 19.33 8.76
N VAL A 55 -28.59 18.96 9.89
CA VAL A 55 -27.54 17.92 9.90
C VAL A 55 -28.07 16.60 9.36
N CYS A 56 -29.27 16.20 9.82
CA CYS A 56 -29.93 14.99 9.34
C CYS A 56 -30.18 15.06 7.84
N THR A 57 -30.83 16.11 7.35
CA THR A 57 -31.14 16.29 5.93
C THR A 57 -29.89 16.17 5.04
N ILE A 58 -28.78 16.82 5.42
CA ILE A 58 -27.54 16.77 4.64
C ILE A 58 -26.96 15.35 4.64
N ALA A 59 -26.88 14.72 5.82
CA ALA A 59 -26.32 13.38 5.95
C ALA A 59 -27.12 12.35 5.15
N ILE A 60 -28.45 12.36 5.25
CA ILE A 60 -29.32 11.42 4.53
C ILE A 60 -29.28 11.65 3.03
N LYS A 61 -29.32 12.90 2.55
CA LYS A 61 -29.15 13.21 1.11
C LYS A 61 -27.83 12.67 0.56
N PHE A 62 -26.76 12.78 1.36
CA PHE A 62 -25.47 12.23 0.99
C PHE A 62 -25.47 10.69 0.98
N LEU A 63 -26.08 10.02 1.97
CA LEU A 63 -26.23 8.55 1.97
C LEU A 63 -27.07 8.04 0.78
N ILE A 64 -28.14 8.76 0.40
CA ILE A 64 -28.92 8.47 -0.82
C ILE A 64 -28.03 8.58 -2.06
N HIS A 65 -27.24 9.64 -2.17
CA HIS A 65 -26.29 9.81 -3.28
C HIS A 65 -25.29 8.64 -3.39
N LEU A 66 -24.73 8.21 -2.26
CA LEU A 66 -23.83 7.05 -2.23
C LEU A 66 -24.52 5.76 -2.68
N LYS A 67 -25.77 5.55 -2.24
CA LYS A 67 -26.58 4.40 -2.62
C LYS A 67 -26.86 4.35 -4.12
N GLU A 68 -27.24 5.48 -4.72
CA GLU A 68 -27.58 5.58 -6.15
C GLU A 68 -26.42 5.25 -7.10
N LYS A 69 -25.16 5.39 -6.65
CA LYS A 69 -23.99 5.04 -7.45
C LYS A 69 -23.73 3.53 -7.57
N TYR A 70 -24.28 2.70 -6.67
CA TYR A 70 -24.14 1.22 -6.68
C TYR A 70 -22.70 0.66 -6.85
N VAL A 71 -21.68 1.35 -6.34
CA VAL A 71 -20.29 0.86 -6.32
C VAL A 71 -19.81 0.73 -4.88
N SER A 72 -19.44 -0.49 -4.47
CA SER A 72 -19.10 -0.81 -3.06
C SER A 72 -17.98 0.08 -2.49
N SER A 73 -16.87 0.23 -3.22
CA SER A 73 -15.73 1.06 -2.78
C SER A 73 -16.08 2.56 -2.74
N TYR A 74 -17.00 3.01 -3.59
CA TYR A 74 -17.50 4.39 -3.55
C TYR A 74 -18.36 4.62 -2.29
N GLY A 75 -19.17 3.62 -1.92
CA GLY A 75 -19.95 3.66 -0.69
C GLY A 75 -19.08 3.73 0.57
N GLU A 76 -18.04 2.89 0.65
CA GLU A 76 -17.13 2.87 1.81
C GLU A 76 -16.39 4.21 1.99
N GLU A 77 -15.73 4.69 0.93
CA GLU A 77 -14.98 5.95 1.00
C GLU A 77 -15.91 7.17 1.20
N GLY A 78 -17.12 7.10 0.64
CA GLY A 78 -18.17 8.07 0.92
C GLY A 78 -18.57 8.09 2.40
N CYS A 79 -18.73 6.94 3.05
CA CYS A 79 -19.05 6.88 4.49
C CYS A 79 -17.94 7.51 5.34
N ARG A 80 -16.67 7.26 5.00
CA ARG A 80 -15.51 7.90 5.63
C ARG A 80 -15.54 9.42 5.46
N TYR A 81 -15.88 9.90 4.26
CA TYR A 81 -16.03 11.32 3.98
C TYR A 81 -17.18 11.96 4.79
N LEU A 82 -18.34 11.31 4.87
CA LEU A 82 -19.48 11.81 5.64
C LEU A 82 -19.14 11.92 7.13
N TYR A 83 -18.45 10.93 7.69
CA TYR A 83 -17.95 11.01 9.06
C TYR A 83 -17.04 12.23 9.27
N TYR A 84 -16.07 12.44 8.38
CA TYR A 84 -15.20 13.61 8.43
C TYR A 84 -16.01 14.92 8.40
N TRP A 85 -17.01 15.02 7.50
CA TRP A 85 -17.85 16.20 7.41
C TRP A 85 -18.64 16.44 8.70
N LEU A 86 -19.23 15.39 9.27
CA LEU A 86 -19.93 15.46 10.54
C LEU A 86 -19.00 15.98 11.64
N TYR A 87 -17.83 15.38 11.79
CA TYR A 87 -16.87 15.75 12.84
C TYR A 87 -16.33 17.18 12.67
N VAL A 88 -15.77 17.50 11.49
CA VAL A 88 -15.00 18.73 11.28
C VAL A 88 -15.91 19.91 10.92
N LYS A 89 -16.92 19.72 10.07
CA LYS A 89 -17.71 20.83 9.51
C LYS A 89 -19.03 21.03 10.27
N ALA A 90 -19.77 19.95 10.50
CA ALA A 90 -21.07 20.07 11.17
C ALA A 90 -20.90 20.34 12.68
N LEU A 91 -20.00 19.61 13.33
CA LEU A 91 -19.75 19.70 14.78
C LEU A 91 -18.54 20.58 15.14
N GLU A 92 -17.85 21.17 14.16
CA GLU A 92 -16.70 22.05 14.34
C GLU A 92 -15.59 21.46 15.21
N SER A 93 -15.40 20.14 15.17
CA SER A 93 -14.46 19.39 16.01
C SER A 93 -14.68 19.59 17.52
N LYS A 94 -15.88 20.02 17.95
CA LYS A 94 -16.23 20.28 19.35
C LYS A 94 -16.67 19.02 20.10
N LYS A 95 -16.93 17.93 19.39
CA LYS A 95 -17.39 16.65 19.96
C LYS A 95 -16.28 15.62 19.86
N THR A 96 -16.31 14.64 20.75
CA THR A 96 -15.38 13.52 20.69
C THR A 96 -15.71 12.62 19.50
N THR A 97 -14.73 11.83 19.08
CA THR A 97 -14.90 10.82 18.03
C THR A 97 -16.04 9.87 18.34
N GLU A 98 -16.14 9.40 19.58
CA GLU A 98 -17.16 8.44 20.03
C GLU A 98 -18.57 9.06 19.96
N ASN A 99 -18.73 10.31 20.42
CA ASN A 99 -20.00 11.03 20.34
C ASN A 99 -20.43 11.30 18.88
N THR A 100 -19.45 11.54 18.01
CA THR A 100 -19.71 11.73 16.58
C THR A 100 -20.11 10.44 15.90
N LEU A 101 -19.50 9.30 16.28
CA LEU A 101 -19.89 7.98 15.81
C LEU A 101 -21.28 7.58 16.30
N ASP A 102 -21.64 7.89 17.55
CA ASP A 102 -23.00 7.67 18.07
C ASP A 102 -24.03 8.43 17.24
N LEU A 103 -23.76 9.72 16.98
CA LEU A 103 -24.58 10.52 16.08
C LEU A 103 -24.66 9.89 14.68
N TYR A 104 -23.53 9.48 14.11
CA TYR A 104 -23.49 8.94 12.76
C TYR A 104 -24.29 7.63 12.64
N LYS A 105 -24.20 6.75 13.65
CA LYS A 105 -25.04 5.53 13.73
C LYS A 105 -26.52 5.88 13.79
N LYS A 106 -26.89 6.89 14.59
CA LYS A 106 -28.29 7.35 14.67
C LYS A 106 -28.81 7.92 13.34
N LEU A 107 -27.97 8.63 12.59
CA LEU A 107 -28.29 9.10 11.25
C LEU A 107 -28.47 7.93 10.27
N ASN A 108 -27.63 6.90 10.36
CA ASN A 108 -27.75 5.70 9.54
C ASN A 108 -29.02 4.89 9.86
N GLU A 109 -29.46 4.85 11.12
CA GLU A 109 -30.75 4.27 11.49
C GLU A 109 -31.91 5.01 10.80
N VAL A 110 -31.92 6.35 10.82
CA VAL A 110 -32.93 7.16 10.11
C VAL A 110 -32.91 6.89 8.60
N PHE A 111 -31.72 6.73 8.02
CA PHE A 111 -31.58 6.36 6.61
C PHE A 111 -32.22 4.99 6.32
N ASN A 112 -31.94 4.00 7.16
CA ASN A 112 -32.48 2.64 7.01
C ASN A 112 -33.99 2.58 7.21
N GLU A 113 -34.53 3.28 8.22
CA GLU A 113 -35.94 3.23 8.59
C GLU A 113 -36.85 4.03 7.66
N HIS A 114 -36.36 5.16 7.14
CA HIS A 114 -37.22 6.14 6.47
C HIS A 114 -36.82 6.45 5.02
N ASN A 115 -35.65 5.99 4.55
CA ASN A 115 -35.09 6.40 3.26
C ASN A 115 -34.56 5.19 2.45
N ASP A 116 -35.17 4.03 2.64
CA ASP A 116 -34.85 2.77 1.95
C ASP A 116 -33.37 2.37 2.09
N GLY A 117 -32.72 2.69 3.21
CA GLY A 117 -31.29 2.44 3.38
C GLY A 117 -30.90 0.96 3.33
N ASN A 118 -31.84 0.06 3.67
CA ASN A 118 -31.68 -1.40 3.59
C ASN A 118 -30.39 -1.92 4.25
N TYR A 119 -29.93 -1.26 5.31
CA TYR A 119 -28.72 -1.59 6.07
C TYR A 119 -27.44 -1.59 5.21
N MET A 120 -27.45 -0.88 4.07
CA MET A 120 -26.39 -0.91 3.07
C MET A 120 -25.02 -0.47 3.61
N PHE A 121 -25.01 0.46 4.57
CA PHE A 121 -23.78 1.03 5.14
C PHE A 121 -23.45 0.52 6.54
N ASP A 122 -24.26 -0.37 7.10
CA ASP A 122 -24.11 -0.84 8.49
C ASP A 122 -22.77 -1.51 8.73
N GLU A 123 -22.31 -2.34 7.81
CA GLU A 123 -21.02 -3.03 7.94
C GLU A 123 -19.86 -2.03 8.07
N TYR A 124 -19.86 -0.99 7.24
CA TYR A 124 -18.80 0.03 7.24
C TYR A 124 -18.88 0.87 8.51
N ILE A 125 -20.05 1.44 8.81
CA ILE A 125 -20.24 2.38 9.92
C ILE A 125 -20.03 1.70 11.27
N ASN A 126 -20.43 0.43 11.42
CA ASN A 126 -20.26 -0.29 12.68
C ASN A 126 -18.82 -0.74 12.94
N LYS A 127 -18.01 -0.95 11.89
CA LYS A 127 -16.57 -1.23 12.01
C LYS A 127 -15.74 0.01 12.33
N MET A 128 -16.28 1.22 12.13
CA MET A 128 -15.55 2.45 12.47
C MET A 128 -15.30 2.54 13.97
N ASP A 129 -14.03 2.68 14.32
CA ASP A 129 -13.59 2.96 15.68
C ASP A 129 -12.85 4.30 15.74
N LYS A 130 -12.36 4.63 16.94
CA LYS A 130 -11.67 5.90 17.18
C LYS A 130 -10.46 6.09 16.29
N ASP A 131 -9.70 5.02 16.10
CA ASP A 131 -8.45 5.02 15.36
C ASP A 131 -8.70 5.22 13.86
N THR A 132 -9.62 4.43 13.29
CA THR A 132 -10.08 4.55 11.90
C THR A 132 -10.59 5.95 11.60
N CYS A 133 -11.37 6.53 12.51
CA CYS A 133 -11.91 7.87 12.40
C CYS A 133 -10.80 8.94 12.38
N ASN A 134 -9.85 8.85 13.31
CA ASN A 134 -8.74 9.80 13.40
C ASN A 134 -7.87 9.76 12.14
N LYS A 135 -7.57 8.56 11.62
CA LYS A 135 -6.79 8.38 10.39
C LYS A 135 -7.53 8.89 9.16
N THR A 136 -8.83 8.61 9.08
CA THR A 136 -9.73 9.16 8.04
C THR A 136 -9.67 10.69 8.03
N GLN A 137 -9.79 11.34 9.19
CA GLN A 137 -9.72 12.79 9.30
C GLN A 137 -8.39 13.34 8.81
N LYS A 138 -7.27 12.68 9.14
CA LYS A 138 -5.91 13.08 8.72
C LYS A 138 -5.74 13.02 7.21
N ILE A 139 -6.15 11.91 6.58
CA ILE A 139 -6.08 11.75 5.12
C ILE A 139 -6.93 12.81 4.42
N ILE A 140 -8.17 13.03 4.87
CA ILE A 140 -9.04 14.02 4.25
C ILE A 140 -8.50 15.45 4.44
N HIS A 141 -8.02 15.79 5.62
CA HIS A 141 -7.41 17.10 5.88
C HIS A 141 -6.21 17.36 4.94
N LEU A 142 -5.40 16.33 4.68
CA LEU A 142 -4.29 16.40 3.75
C LEU A 142 -4.76 16.70 2.31
N TYR A 143 -5.84 16.07 1.86
CA TYR A 143 -6.48 16.37 0.57
C TYR A 143 -7.10 17.78 0.51
N GLU A 144 -7.68 18.29 1.60
CA GLU A 144 -8.17 19.68 1.65
C GLU A 144 -7.04 20.70 1.46
N VAL A 145 -5.95 20.53 2.22
CA VAL A 145 -4.78 21.40 2.12
C VAL A 145 -4.19 21.34 0.72
N PHE A 146 -4.15 20.15 0.12
CA PHE A 146 -3.70 19.98 -1.25
C PHE A 146 -4.62 20.66 -2.25
N ASN A 147 -5.94 20.50 -2.12
CA ASN A 147 -6.92 21.10 -3.03
C ASN A 147 -6.86 22.64 -3.01
N ILE A 148 -6.58 23.25 -1.85
CA ILE A 148 -6.32 24.70 -1.75
C ILE A 148 -5.08 25.09 -2.56
N PHE A 149 -4.03 24.26 -2.52
CA PHE A 149 -2.80 24.49 -3.30
C PHE A 149 -3.00 24.24 -4.80
N GLU A 150 -3.77 23.21 -5.17
CA GLU A 150 -4.10 22.89 -6.55
C GLU A 150 -4.90 24.02 -7.22
N ASN A 151 -5.85 24.62 -6.50
CA ASN A 151 -6.71 25.68 -7.04
C ASN A 151 -6.15 27.11 -6.89
N GLN A 152 -4.94 27.27 -6.34
CA GLN A 152 -4.27 28.57 -6.42
C GLN A 152 -3.97 28.87 -7.88
N GLU A 153 -4.63 29.89 -8.43
CA GLU A 153 -4.21 30.46 -9.70
C GLU A 153 -2.74 30.91 -9.56
N PRO A 154 -1.91 30.73 -10.59
CA PRO A 154 -0.65 31.44 -10.63
C PRO A 154 -1.02 32.93 -10.59
N SER A 155 -0.85 33.58 -9.43
CA SER A 155 -0.99 35.03 -9.32
C SER A 155 -0.19 35.67 -10.45
N ASP A 156 -0.63 36.81 -10.97
CA ASP A 156 -0.03 37.61 -12.06
C ASP A 156 1.44 38.06 -11.85
N VAL A 157 2.16 37.43 -10.93
CA VAL A 157 3.58 37.56 -10.67
C VAL A 157 4.23 36.24 -11.08
N GLU A 158 5.20 36.31 -11.99
CA GLU A 158 5.94 35.24 -12.68
C GLU A 158 6.53 34.08 -11.83
N GLU A 159 6.30 34.03 -10.51
CA GLU A 159 6.73 32.95 -9.65
C GLU A 159 5.68 31.85 -9.50
N LYS A 160 5.91 30.72 -10.17
CA LYS A 160 5.20 29.47 -9.90
C LYS A 160 5.32 29.10 -8.42
N LYS A 161 4.20 29.12 -7.69
CA LYS A 161 4.17 28.67 -6.30
C LYS A 161 4.26 27.13 -6.25
N CYS A 162 5.47 26.64 -6.02
CA CYS A 162 5.77 25.21 -5.93
C CYS A 162 5.71 24.64 -4.50
N THR A 163 5.54 25.51 -3.51
CA THR A 163 5.56 25.14 -2.08
C THR A 163 4.15 24.91 -1.57
N SER A 164 3.89 23.68 -1.11
CA SER A 164 2.64 23.28 -0.47
C SER A 164 2.82 23.14 1.05
N LYS A 165 1.78 23.51 1.82
CA LYS A 165 1.72 23.22 3.27
C LYS A 165 1.53 21.72 3.57
N CYS A 166 1.27 20.90 2.55
CA CYS A 166 1.16 19.45 2.71
C CYS A 166 2.43 18.83 3.30
N ALA A 167 3.62 19.37 3.02
CA ALA A 167 4.89 18.75 3.43
C ALA A 167 5.04 18.58 4.95
N GLU A 168 4.67 19.60 5.72
CA GLU A 168 4.75 19.57 7.18
C GLU A 168 3.78 18.55 7.76
N ILE A 169 2.50 18.63 7.35
CA ILE A 169 1.43 17.76 7.81
C ILE A 169 1.69 16.30 7.43
N PHE A 170 2.10 16.07 6.19
CA PHE A 170 2.42 14.74 5.66
C PHE A 170 3.55 14.08 6.44
N THR A 171 4.61 14.83 6.77
CA THR A 171 5.75 14.29 7.52
C THR A 171 5.33 13.82 8.91
N SER A 172 4.48 14.59 9.60
CA SER A 172 3.91 14.18 10.89
C SER A 172 3.11 12.89 10.77
N TYR A 173 2.26 12.76 9.76
CA TYR A 173 1.42 11.58 9.56
C TYR A 173 2.24 10.35 9.15
N VAL A 174 3.32 10.52 8.39
CA VAL A 174 4.25 9.44 8.06
C VAL A 174 4.97 8.93 9.31
N ASN A 175 5.39 9.81 10.21
CA ASN A 175 6.03 9.38 11.46
C ASN A 175 5.07 8.54 12.30
N GLU A 176 3.84 9.00 12.48
CA GLU A 176 2.80 8.26 13.18
C GLU A 176 2.51 6.91 12.52
N CYS A 177 2.34 6.87 11.20
CA CYS A 177 2.06 5.61 10.51
C CYS A 177 3.20 4.60 10.70
N ARG A 178 4.44 5.05 10.92
CA ARG A 178 5.62 4.20 11.14
C ARG A 178 5.82 3.73 12.58
N GLU A 179 5.39 4.48 13.58
CA GLU A 179 5.60 4.14 14.99
C GLU A 179 4.97 2.79 15.35
N GLU A 180 3.74 2.55 14.90
CA GLU A 180 3.01 1.29 15.12
C GLU A 180 2.88 0.45 13.82
N TYR A 181 3.49 0.90 12.74
CA TYR A 181 3.33 0.40 11.37
C TYR A 181 1.88 0.06 11.02
N ASP A 182 1.06 1.10 10.84
CA ASP A 182 -0.27 0.94 10.27
C ASP A 182 -0.15 0.82 8.73
N TYR A 183 -0.36 -0.40 8.24
CA TYR A 183 -0.28 -0.70 6.82
C TYR A 183 -1.28 0.11 5.99
N ASP A 184 -2.54 0.22 6.41
CA ASP A 184 -3.60 0.86 5.64
C ASP A 184 -3.38 2.38 5.61
N PHE A 185 -3.09 2.99 6.77
CA PHE A 185 -2.80 4.41 6.85
C PHE A 185 -1.53 4.80 6.09
N CYS A 186 -0.44 4.03 6.24
CA CYS A 186 0.76 4.26 5.45
C CYS A 186 0.50 4.09 3.94
N ASN A 187 -0.34 3.15 3.52
CA ASN A 187 -0.66 2.95 2.11
C ASN A 187 -1.44 4.13 1.52
N GLU A 188 -2.39 4.71 2.26
CA GLU A 188 -3.07 5.93 1.85
C GLU A 188 -2.10 7.13 1.72
N LEU A 189 -1.16 7.28 2.66
CA LEU A 189 -0.11 8.29 2.55
C LEU A 189 0.80 8.06 1.32
N LYS A 190 1.07 6.81 0.94
CA LYS A 190 1.82 6.50 -0.30
C LYS A 190 1.05 6.95 -1.53
N ASN A 191 -0.24 6.63 -1.61
CA ASN A 191 -1.12 7.04 -2.71
C ASN A 191 -1.16 8.56 -2.85
N PHE A 192 -1.37 9.27 -1.73
CA PHE A 192 -1.35 10.73 -1.70
C PHE A 192 0.00 11.28 -2.19
N ARG A 193 1.12 10.73 -1.70
CA ARG A 193 2.46 11.16 -2.11
C ARG A 193 2.69 11.00 -3.61
N GLU A 194 2.32 9.85 -4.17
CA GLU A 194 2.48 9.60 -5.60
C GLU A 194 1.72 10.66 -6.42
N TYR A 195 0.48 10.94 -6.04
CA TYR A 195 -0.34 11.94 -6.71
C TYR A 195 0.19 13.37 -6.55
N HIS A 196 0.52 13.78 -5.32
CA HIS A 196 1.11 15.09 -5.05
C HIS A 196 2.38 15.33 -5.88
N ASN A 197 3.32 14.38 -5.86
CA ASN A 197 4.59 14.53 -6.58
C ASN A 197 4.38 14.47 -8.11
N PHE A 198 3.38 13.74 -8.58
CA PHE A 198 2.94 13.80 -9.97
C PHE A 198 2.43 15.21 -10.32
N PHE A 199 1.54 15.79 -9.52
CA PHE A 199 1.00 17.13 -9.74
C PHE A 199 2.10 18.20 -9.78
N ILE A 200 2.98 18.22 -8.77
CA ILE A 200 4.12 19.15 -8.71
C ILE A 200 4.99 19.07 -9.96
N ARG A 201 5.36 17.85 -10.37
CA ARG A 201 6.28 17.65 -11.50
C ARG A 201 5.63 17.85 -12.87
N LYS A 202 4.41 17.34 -13.06
CA LYS A 202 3.78 17.21 -14.39
C LYS A 202 2.73 18.27 -14.68
N LEU A 203 2.04 18.77 -13.66
CA LEU A 203 0.97 19.75 -13.83
C LEU A 203 1.46 21.16 -13.49
N ARG A 204 2.25 21.33 -12.42
CA ARG A 204 2.87 22.61 -12.06
C ARG A 204 4.22 22.86 -12.71
N ASN A 205 4.88 21.82 -13.23
CA ASN A 205 6.23 21.90 -13.82
C ASN A 205 7.24 22.55 -12.85
N CYS A 206 7.20 22.12 -11.59
CA CYS A 206 8.15 22.51 -10.56
C CYS A 206 9.32 21.52 -10.54
N GLU A 207 10.54 22.05 -10.53
CA GLU A 207 11.78 21.27 -10.53
C GLU A 207 12.47 21.33 -9.16
N GLY A 208 13.05 20.20 -8.75
CA GLY A 208 13.81 20.08 -7.50
C GLY A 208 13.09 19.31 -6.40
N ASP A 209 13.85 18.44 -5.73
CA ASP A 209 13.32 17.49 -4.73
C ASP A 209 12.75 18.15 -3.48
N LYS A 210 13.10 19.42 -3.22
CA LYS A 210 12.57 20.20 -2.10
C LYS A 210 11.05 20.40 -2.14
N TYR A 211 10.41 20.20 -3.30
CA TYR A 211 8.96 20.30 -3.45
C TYR A 211 8.24 18.94 -3.38
N PHE A 212 8.99 17.84 -3.31
CA PHE A 212 8.42 16.50 -3.21
C PHE A 212 8.23 16.08 -1.77
N LEU A 213 7.18 15.30 -1.52
CA LEU A 213 6.94 14.72 -0.22
C LEU A 213 7.95 13.60 0.08
N PRO A 214 8.41 13.49 1.34
CA PRO A 214 9.35 12.45 1.75
C PRO A 214 8.76 11.05 1.50
N PRO A 215 9.58 10.01 1.31
CA PRO A 215 9.08 8.64 1.18
C PRO A 215 8.34 8.20 2.45
N VAL A 216 7.35 7.32 2.29
CA VAL A 216 6.58 6.74 3.43
C VAL A 216 7.27 5.50 3.98
N GLU A 217 7.90 4.68 3.12
CA GLU A 217 8.70 3.56 3.62
C GLU A 217 9.78 4.06 4.56
N ASN A 218 9.83 3.50 5.77
CA ASN A 218 11.09 3.39 6.48
C ASN A 218 11.87 2.31 5.74
N PHE A 219 12.66 2.71 4.75
CA PHE A 219 13.85 1.94 4.50
C PHE A 219 14.66 2.08 5.77
N ASP A 220 14.60 1.07 6.63
CA ASP A 220 15.53 0.97 7.74
C ASP A 220 16.90 0.78 7.09
N ILE A 221 17.54 1.88 6.68
CA ILE A 221 18.80 1.87 5.93
C ILE A 221 19.80 1.03 6.72
N VAL A 222 19.72 1.11 8.05
CA VAL A 222 20.47 0.30 9.00
C VAL A 222 20.06 -1.17 8.88
N GLY A 223 18.79 -1.53 8.98
CA GLY A 223 18.32 -2.92 8.79
C GLY A 223 18.63 -3.51 7.41
N MET A 224 18.54 -2.72 6.34
CA MET A 224 18.79 -3.14 4.97
C MET A 224 20.29 -3.29 4.66
N ILE A 225 21.13 -2.50 5.34
CA ILE A 225 22.58 -2.72 5.36
C ILE A 225 22.90 -3.92 6.26
N ILE A 226 22.33 -4.05 7.46
CA ILE A 226 22.70 -5.08 8.43
C ILE A 226 22.22 -6.48 8.02
N LEU A 227 21.02 -6.62 7.46
CA LEU A 227 20.42 -7.90 7.10
C LEU A 227 21.29 -8.74 6.14
N PRO A 228 21.82 -8.21 5.02
CA PRO A 228 22.75 -8.96 4.18
C PRO A 228 24.01 -9.38 4.94
N PHE A 229 24.56 -8.52 5.79
CA PHE A 229 25.79 -8.82 6.53
C PHE A 229 25.56 -9.89 7.61
N VAL A 230 24.42 -9.85 8.31
CA VAL A 230 24.02 -10.89 9.27
C VAL A 230 23.79 -12.21 8.55
N LEU A 231 23.10 -12.21 7.40
CA LEU A 231 22.92 -13.43 6.61
C LEU A 231 24.26 -14.01 6.12
N ILE A 232 25.19 -13.17 5.65
CA ILE A 232 26.54 -13.60 5.25
C ILE A 232 27.34 -14.15 6.44
N LEU A 233 27.29 -13.51 7.60
CA LEU A 233 27.99 -13.96 8.81
C LEU A 233 27.44 -15.29 9.32
N VAL A 234 26.12 -15.40 9.44
CA VAL A 234 25.43 -16.62 9.89
C VAL A 234 25.70 -17.78 8.94
N THR A 235 25.58 -17.56 7.63
CA THR A 235 25.90 -18.60 6.64
C THR A 235 27.37 -19.00 6.71
N SER A 236 28.29 -18.04 6.81
CA SER A 236 29.74 -18.29 6.89
C SER A 236 30.16 -19.03 8.17
N LEU A 237 29.44 -18.86 9.29
CA LEU A 237 29.66 -19.60 10.53
C LEU A 237 29.04 -21.00 10.53
N ILE A 238 27.83 -21.13 9.98
CA ILE A 238 27.07 -22.39 10.00
C ILE A 238 27.56 -23.36 8.90
N LEU A 239 27.91 -22.89 7.70
CA LEU A 239 28.34 -23.73 6.57
C LEU A 239 29.54 -24.63 6.89
N PRO A 240 30.65 -24.15 7.49
CA PRO A 240 31.79 -25.00 7.85
C PRO A 240 31.46 -26.01 8.95
N LEU A 241 30.61 -25.63 9.90
CA LEU A 241 30.16 -26.52 10.97
C LEU A 241 29.29 -27.65 10.40
N LEU A 242 28.34 -27.34 9.51
CA LEU A 242 27.56 -28.35 8.81
C LEU A 242 28.42 -29.22 7.88
N TYR A 243 29.44 -28.66 7.24
CA TYR A 243 30.38 -29.43 6.42
C TYR A 243 31.19 -30.44 7.25
N LYS A 244 31.59 -30.08 8.47
CA LYS A 244 32.40 -30.92 9.36
C LYS A 244 31.59 -31.93 10.18
N PHE A 245 30.40 -31.55 10.65
CA PHE A 245 29.64 -32.31 11.65
C PHE A 245 28.37 -32.99 11.12
N THR A 246 27.98 -32.74 9.87
CA THR A 246 26.84 -33.40 9.22
C THR A 246 27.37 -34.43 8.20
N PRO A 247 26.73 -35.61 7.99
CA PRO A 247 27.22 -36.63 7.04
C PRO A 247 27.17 -36.20 5.57
N ILE A 248 26.80 -34.94 5.32
CA ILE A 248 26.79 -34.27 4.03
C ILE A 248 28.23 -34.03 3.51
N GLY A 249 29.21 -33.77 4.37
CA GLY A 249 30.60 -33.53 3.95
C GLY A 249 31.21 -34.72 3.17
N PRO A 250 31.20 -35.95 3.74
CA PRO A 250 31.59 -37.16 3.03
C PRO A 250 30.72 -37.45 1.79
N TRP A 251 29.42 -37.17 1.85
CA TRP A 251 28.48 -37.41 0.73
C TRP A 251 28.72 -36.48 -0.47
N ILE A 252 28.94 -35.18 -0.23
CA ILE A 252 29.30 -34.20 -1.27
C ILE A 252 30.68 -34.55 -1.84
N ARG A 253 31.67 -34.85 -0.99
CA ARG A 253 33.01 -35.26 -1.43
C ARG A 253 32.93 -36.51 -2.30
N HIS A 254 32.12 -37.50 -1.92
CA HIS A 254 31.92 -38.72 -2.70
C HIS A 254 31.26 -38.42 -4.06
N ARG A 255 30.25 -37.53 -4.12
CA ARG A 255 29.64 -37.11 -5.39
C ARG A 255 30.60 -36.35 -6.29
N LEU A 256 31.43 -35.47 -5.74
CA LEU A 256 32.42 -34.69 -6.51
C LEU A 256 33.55 -35.59 -7.04
N VAL A 257 34.06 -36.51 -6.22
CA VAL A 257 35.07 -37.50 -6.65
C VAL A 257 34.49 -38.44 -7.71
N LYS A 258 33.23 -38.88 -7.56
CA LYS A 258 32.57 -39.73 -8.56
C LYS A 258 32.40 -39.02 -9.90
N LYS A 259 32.05 -37.72 -9.91
CA LYS A 259 31.99 -36.92 -11.14
C LYS A 259 33.37 -36.71 -11.77
N LYS A 260 34.40 -36.49 -10.97
CA LYS A 260 35.78 -36.35 -11.45
C LYS A 260 36.28 -37.65 -12.10
N ASN A 261 36.07 -38.79 -11.45
CA ASN A 261 36.49 -40.08 -11.98
C ASN A 261 35.76 -40.43 -13.30
N VAL A 262 34.47 -40.09 -13.42
CA VAL A 262 33.73 -40.26 -14.68
C VAL A 262 34.28 -39.36 -15.80
N TRP A 263 34.71 -38.14 -15.48
CA TRP A 263 35.33 -37.24 -16.45
C TRP A 263 36.72 -37.72 -16.89
N ASP A 264 37.53 -38.18 -15.93
CA ASP A 264 38.86 -38.73 -16.20
C ASP A 264 38.75 -40.01 -17.05
N ASP A 265 37.77 -40.89 -16.77
CA ASP A 265 37.48 -42.08 -17.59
C ASP A 265 37.03 -41.70 -19.01
N MET A 266 36.18 -40.66 -19.18
CA MET A 266 35.76 -40.18 -20.49
C MET A 266 36.92 -39.56 -21.30
N GLN A 267 37.81 -38.80 -20.66
CA GLN A 267 39.01 -38.25 -21.31
C GLN A 267 40.03 -39.34 -21.65
N GLN A 268 40.13 -40.38 -20.80
CA GLN A 268 41.00 -41.52 -21.05
C GLN A 268 40.46 -42.37 -22.21
N ASP A 269 39.15 -42.62 -22.30
CA ASP A 269 38.51 -43.29 -23.44
C ASP A 269 38.65 -42.50 -24.75
N GLU A 270 38.50 -41.18 -24.71
CA GLU A 270 38.68 -40.30 -25.89
C GLU A 270 40.14 -40.33 -26.39
N ASN A 271 41.12 -40.33 -25.47
CA ASN A 271 42.55 -40.47 -25.80
C ASN A 271 42.90 -41.87 -26.33
N HIS A 272 42.27 -42.94 -25.84
CA HIS A 272 42.47 -44.30 -26.36
C HIS A 272 41.84 -44.51 -27.75
N LEU A 273 40.68 -43.89 -28.02
CA LEU A 273 40.04 -43.93 -29.34
C LEU A 273 40.83 -43.15 -30.41
N LEU A 274 41.38 -41.99 -30.04
CA LEU A 274 42.27 -41.21 -30.91
C LEU A 274 43.57 -41.94 -31.24
N ARG A 275 44.17 -42.64 -30.26
CA ARG A 275 45.44 -43.36 -30.45
C ARG A 275 45.31 -44.62 -31.31
N ASN A 276 44.12 -45.21 -31.38
CA ASN A 276 43.85 -46.42 -32.17
C ASN A 276 43.57 -46.13 -33.66
N TYR A 277 43.35 -44.88 -34.06
CA TYR A 277 43.10 -44.53 -35.47
C TYR A 277 44.40 -44.28 -36.28
N GLU A 278 45.56 -44.19 -35.63
CA GLU A 278 46.80 -43.71 -36.26
C GLU A 278 47.97 -44.71 -36.39
N MET A 279 47.82 -46.01 -36.11
CA MET A 279 48.91 -46.98 -36.36
C MET A 279 48.48 -48.22 -37.16
N GLN A 280 48.61 -48.05 -38.48
CA GLN A 280 49.48 -48.84 -39.36
C GLN A 280 49.45 -50.37 -39.24
N LYS A 281 48.85 -50.94 -40.29
CA LYS A 281 49.02 -52.28 -40.86
C LYS A 281 50.50 -52.66 -40.94
N ASP A 282 50.96 -53.67 -40.19
CA ASP A 282 52.05 -54.53 -40.67
C ASP A 282 52.15 -55.91 -40.00
N ASN A 283 52.61 -56.85 -40.81
CA ASN A 283 52.77 -58.27 -40.53
C ASN A 283 53.97 -58.56 -39.61
N SER A 284 53.88 -59.61 -38.78
CA SER A 284 54.88 -60.71 -38.68
C SER A 284 55.03 -61.34 -37.29
N ILE A 285 54.95 -62.69 -37.30
CA ILE A 285 55.70 -63.69 -36.51
C ILE A 285 55.58 -63.63 -34.97
N LYS A 286 54.73 -64.52 -34.41
CA LYS A 286 54.76 -64.94 -33.00
C LYS A 286 55.90 -65.95 -32.77
N PRO A 287 56.87 -65.70 -31.87
CA PRO A 287 57.71 -66.75 -31.32
C PRO A 287 56.99 -67.41 -30.13
N TYR A 288 57.00 -68.73 -30.12
CA TYR A 288 56.56 -69.56 -29.00
C TYR A 288 57.51 -69.41 -27.81
N TYR A 289 56.96 -69.19 -26.60
CA TYR A 289 57.63 -69.59 -25.35
C TYR A 289 56.61 -70.16 -24.36
N LYS A 290 56.99 -71.30 -23.79
CA LYS A 290 56.29 -72.11 -22.79
C LYS A 290 56.78 -71.73 -21.37
N ILE A 291 56.10 -72.34 -20.37
CA ILE A 291 56.58 -72.72 -19.02
C ILE A 291 56.24 -71.68 -17.94
N ALA A 292 55.72 -72.01 -16.75
CA ALA A 292 55.07 -73.20 -16.20
C ALA A 292 54.31 -72.79 -14.92
N TYR A 293 53.29 -73.58 -14.56
CA TYR A 293 52.64 -73.51 -13.26
C TYR A 293 53.42 -74.36 -12.25
N ASN A 294 53.73 -73.79 -11.09
CA ASN A 294 54.02 -74.56 -9.89
C ASN A 294 53.00 -74.19 -8.81
N SER A 295 52.23 -75.20 -8.42
CA SER A 295 51.42 -75.23 -7.21
C SER A 295 52.14 -76.10 -6.17
N SER A 296 52.21 -75.57 -4.94
CA SER A 296 52.87 -76.08 -3.71
C SER A 296 54.29 -75.57 -3.49
#